data_AF-A0AB73S514-F1
#
_entry.id   AF-A0AB73S514-F1
#
_cell.length_a   1.000
_cell.length_b   1.000
_cell.length_c   1.000
_cell.angle_alpha   90.00
_cell.angle_beta   90.00
_cell.angle_gamma   90.00
#
_symmetry.space_group_name_H-M   'P 1'
#
loop_
_entity.id
_entity.type
_entity.pdbx_description
1 polymer ?
#
loop_
_entity_poly.entity_id
_entity_poly.type
_entity_poly.pdbx_seq_one_letter_code
_entity_poly.pdbx_strand_id
1 'polypeptide(L)'
;MDKQRKLDFLTKEINSNIDFFEERRVKNKKKAFRLKMFSIFASALITLLLGLKTFQNSYITDFTLLLSVLITVFNGIDGFYNHKELWTKDVITLSRLRELKREIEFFAAGEVSEGLSIEELISYKEKLQNICNEDVITWSNLKEEQGSTKVNSGD
;
A
#
# COMPACT_ATOMS: atom_id res chain seq x y z
N MET A 1 -29.35 -24.23 9.63
CA MET A 1 -29.46 -23.45 8.37
C MET A 1 -28.96 -22.01 8.51
N ASP A 2 -29.18 -21.32 9.63
CA ASP A 2 -28.71 -19.94 9.84
C ASP A 2 -27.17 -19.82 9.99
N LYS A 3 -26.54 -20.72 10.76
CA LYS A 3 -25.09 -20.71 11.03
C LYS A 3 -24.23 -20.88 9.77
N GLN A 4 -24.55 -21.86 8.92
CA GLN A 4 -23.81 -22.11 7.68
C GLN A 4 -23.87 -20.92 6.71
N ARG A 5 -25.05 -20.29 6.57
CA ARG A 5 -25.20 -19.07 5.76
C ARG A 5 -24.37 -17.90 6.29
N LYS A 6 -24.31 -17.73 7.62
CA LYS A 6 -23.49 -16.71 8.26
C LYS A 6 -22.00 -16.96 8.04
N LEU A 7 -21.56 -18.22 8.13
CA LEU A 7 -20.19 -18.63 7.82
C LEU A 7 -19.84 -18.36 6.35
N ASP A 8 -20.70 -18.78 5.41
CA ASP A 8 -20.50 -18.58 3.98
C ASP A 8 -20.42 -17.08 3.63
N PHE A 9 -21.29 -16.27 4.25
CA PHE A 9 -21.27 -14.82 4.11
C PHE A 9 -19.95 -14.22 4.61
N LEU A 10 -19.51 -14.60 5.82
CA LEU A 10 -18.28 -14.10 6.42
C LEU A 10 -17.05 -14.51 5.59
N THR A 11 -16.98 -15.76 5.14
CA THR A 11 -15.89 -16.24 4.28
C THR A 11 -15.88 -15.49 2.95
N LYS A 12 -17.04 -15.20 2.36
CA LYS A 12 -17.15 -14.39 1.14
C LYS A 12 -16.66 -12.96 1.37
N GLU A 13 -17.03 -12.35 2.49
CA GLU A 13 -16.59 -10.99 2.85
C GLU A 13 -15.07 -10.92 3.07
N ILE A 14 -14.49 -11.91 3.75
CA ILE A 14 -13.04 -12.01 3.95
C ILE A 14 -12.32 -12.18 2.61
N ASN A 15 -12.80 -13.06 1.73
CA ASN A 15 -12.20 -13.24 0.39
C ASN A 15 -12.28 -11.95 -0.44
N SER A 16 -13.42 -11.26 -0.43
CA SER A 16 -13.57 -9.99 -1.15
C SER A 16 -12.60 -8.92 -0.63
N ASN A 17 -12.36 -8.88 0.69
CA ASN A 17 -11.33 -8.00 1.26
C ASN A 17 -9.93 -8.42 0.80
N ILE A 18 -9.58 -9.70 0.91
CA ILE A 18 -8.28 -10.22 0.44
C ILE A 18 -8.00 -9.80 -1.01
N ASP A 19 -8.95 -10.00 -1.91
CA ASP A 19 -8.81 -9.65 -3.33
C ASP A 19 -8.60 -8.14 -3.53
N PHE A 20 -9.38 -7.31 -2.82
CA PHE A 20 -9.24 -5.85 -2.85
C PHE A 20 -7.84 -5.41 -2.40
N PHE A 21 -7.34 -5.95 -1.27
CA PHE A 21 -6.03 -5.62 -0.73
C PHE A 21 -4.89 -6.16 -1.60
N GLU A 22 -5.04 -7.31 -2.24
CA GLU A 22 -4.06 -7.83 -3.21
C GLU A 22 -3.93 -6.91 -4.43
N GLU A 23 -5.04 -6.52 -5.03
CA GLU A 23 -5.03 -5.58 -6.16
C GLU A 23 -4.38 -4.25 -5.78
N ARG A 24 -4.76 -3.72 -4.61
CA ARG A 24 -4.25 -2.44 -4.12
C ARG A 24 -2.74 -2.51 -3.87
N ARG A 25 -2.25 -3.59 -3.26
CA ARG A 25 -0.82 -3.85 -3.06
C ARG A 25 -0.04 -3.86 -4.36
N VAL A 26 -0.53 -4.55 -5.41
CA VAL A 26 0.14 -4.61 -6.71
C VAL A 26 0.18 -3.25 -7.38
N LYS A 27 -0.94 -2.50 -7.35
CA LYS A 27 -1.02 -1.14 -7.89
C LYS A 27 -0.03 -0.20 -7.17
N ASN A 28 0.02 -0.24 -5.84
CA ASN A 28 0.92 0.58 -5.03
C ASN A 28 2.38 0.24 -5.28
N LYS A 29 2.74 -1.05 -5.33
CA LYS A 29 4.10 -1.51 -5.67
C LYS A 29 4.54 -1.02 -7.05
N LYS A 30 3.67 -1.15 -8.07
CA LYS A 30 3.98 -0.69 -9.45
C LYS A 30 4.13 0.83 -9.54
N LYS A 31 3.31 1.59 -8.82
CA LYS A 31 3.43 3.06 -8.77
C LYS A 31 4.74 3.49 -8.11
N ALA A 32 5.05 2.93 -6.93
CA ALA A 32 6.31 3.18 -6.22
C ALA A 32 7.52 2.93 -7.12
N PHE A 33 7.55 1.75 -7.76
CA PHE A 33 8.67 1.35 -8.60
C PHE A 33 8.83 2.26 -9.83
N ARG A 34 7.73 2.61 -10.51
CA ARG A 34 7.80 3.47 -11.70
C ARG A 34 8.29 4.88 -11.38
N LEU A 35 7.82 5.49 -10.29
CA LEU A 35 8.27 6.82 -9.88
C LEU A 35 9.76 6.81 -9.55
N LYS A 36 10.21 5.82 -8.78
CA LYS A 36 11.62 5.70 -8.40
C LYS A 36 12.53 5.44 -9.60
N MET A 37 12.14 4.56 -10.52
CA MET A 37 12.90 4.32 -11.74
C MET A 37 12.97 5.56 -12.63
N PHE A 38 11.87 6.30 -12.79
CA PHE A 38 11.88 7.54 -13.57
C PHE A 38 12.85 8.56 -12.98
N SER A 39 12.83 8.74 -11.66
CA SER A 39 13.76 9.65 -10.96
C SER A 39 15.23 9.25 -11.22
N ILE A 40 15.57 7.96 -11.06
CA ILE A 40 16.92 7.45 -11.32
C ILE A 40 17.35 7.67 -12.78
N PHE A 41 16.49 7.33 -13.74
CA PHE A 41 16.79 7.53 -15.17
C PHE A 41 16.97 9.00 -15.53
N ALA A 42 16.11 9.86 -15.01
CA ALA A 42 16.21 11.29 -15.21
C ALA A 42 17.52 11.83 -14.60
N SER A 43 17.91 11.39 -13.39
CA SER A 43 19.17 11.81 -12.77
C SER A 43 20.37 11.39 -13.60
N ALA A 44 20.40 10.14 -14.08
CA ALA A 44 21.48 9.65 -14.94
C ALA A 44 21.55 10.43 -16.26
N LEU A 45 20.40 10.76 -16.86
CA LEU A 45 20.35 11.52 -18.10
C LEU A 45 20.79 12.98 -17.89
N ILE A 46 20.47 13.62 -16.76
CA ILE A 46 21.04 14.93 -16.38
C ILE A 46 22.56 14.82 -16.31
N THR A 47 23.11 13.82 -15.63
CA THR A 47 24.57 13.66 -15.50
C THR A 47 25.25 13.50 -16.86
N LEU A 48 24.66 12.72 -17.77
CA LEU A 48 25.16 12.55 -19.14
C LEU A 48 25.10 13.86 -19.94
N LEU A 49 23.96 14.56 -19.89
CA LEU A 49 23.77 15.85 -20.58
C LEU A 49 24.70 16.93 -20.04
N LEU A 50 24.96 16.94 -18.74
CA LEU A 50 25.90 17.85 -18.11
C LEU A 50 27.34 17.60 -18.61
N GLY A 51 27.73 16.33 -18.79
CA GLY A 51 29.01 15.97 -19.43
C GLY A 51 29.10 16.42 -20.89
N LEU A 52 28.01 16.29 -21.65
CA LEU A 52 27.89 16.72 -23.05
C LEU A 52 27.74 18.25 -23.23
N LYS A 53 27.34 18.99 -22.19
CA LYS A 53 27.20 20.46 -22.23
C LYS A 53 28.51 21.18 -22.59
N THR A 54 29.65 20.51 -22.37
CA THR A 54 30.99 20.98 -22.77
C THR A 54 31.08 21.35 -24.25
N PHE A 55 30.21 20.81 -25.11
CA PHE A 55 30.15 21.11 -26.56
C PHE A 55 29.33 22.38 -26.94
N GLN A 56 29.05 23.30 -26.00
CA GLN A 56 28.39 24.61 -26.25
C GLN A 56 27.05 24.56 -27.01
N ASN A 57 26.23 23.53 -26.79
CA ASN A 57 24.91 23.43 -27.41
C ASN A 57 23.79 23.93 -26.48
N SER A 58 23.09 24.99 -26.88
CA SER A 58 22.02 25.62 -26.09
C SER A 58 20.87 24.65 -25.76
N TYR A 59 20.50 23.78 -26.71
CA TYR A 59 19.41 22.82 -26.54
C TYR A 59 19.66 21.79 -25.42
N ILE A 60 20.92 21.43 -25.20
CA ILE A 60 21.32 20.50 -24.13
C ILE A 60 21.10 21.13 -22.76
N THR A 61 21.35 22.44 -22.65
CA THR A 61 21.19 23.17 -21.39
C THR A 61 19.73 23.28 -20.98
N ASP A 62 18.85 23.64 -21.92
CA ASP A 62 17.41 23.77 -21.66
C ASP A 62 16.77 22.42 -21.29
N PHE A 63 17.18 21.34 -21.95
CA PHE A 63 16.69 20.00 -21.64
C PHE A 63 17.17 19.51 -20.27
N THR A 64 18.41 19.83 -19.89
CA THR A 64 18.96 19.49 -18.56
C THR A 64 18.19 20.19 -17.45
N LEU A 65 17.86 21.47 -17.63
CA LEU A 65 17.06 22.24 -16.69
C LEU A 65 15.64 21.68 -16.55
N LEU A 66 14.98 21.38 -17.67
CA LEU A 66 13.65 20.74 -17.67
C LEU A 66 13.68 19.44 -16.86
N LEU A 67 14.67 18.59 -17.11
CA LEU A 67 14.79 17.30 -16.45
C LEU A 67 15.08 17.45 -14.96
N SER A 68 15.88 18.46 -14.58
CA SER A 68 16.19 18.78 -13.17
C SER A 68 14.94 19.17 -12.39
N VAL A 69 14.09 20.01 -12.98
CA VAL A 69 12.80 20.40 -12.39
C VAL A 69 11.87 19.20 -12.26
N LEU A 70 11.78 18.35 -13.30
CA LEU A 70 10.96 17.14 -13.26
C LEU A 70 11.39 16.20 -12.11
N ILE A 71 12.69 15.99 -11.91
CA ILE A 71 13.19 15.15 -10.82
C ILE A 71 12.80 15.70 -9.46
N THR A 72 12.92 17.00 -9.25
CA THR A 72 12.52 17.65 -7.99
C THR A 72 11.04 17.41 -7.71
N VAL A 73 10.18 17.55 -8.73
CA VAL A 73 8.75 17.24 -8.62
C VAL A 73 8.53 15.75 -8.32
N PHE A 74 9.20 14.84 -9.02
CA PHE A 74 9.05 13.40 -8.80
C PHE A 74 9.53 12.95 -7.41
N ASN A 75 10.66 13.48 -6.95
CA ASN A 75 11.16 13.21 -5.59
C ASN A 75 10.23 13.79 -4.54
N GLY A 76 9.64 14.98 -4.79
CA GLY A 76 8.61 15.55 -3.93
C GLY A 76 7.35 14.69 -3.85
N ILE A 77 6.91 14.11 -4.97
CA ILE A 77 5.77 13.17 -5.02
C ILE A 77 6.10 11.85 -4.30
N ASP A 78 7.30 11.31 -4.50
CA ASP A 78 7.73 10.06 -3.84
C ASP A 78 7.80 10.26 -2.31
N GLY A 79 8.34 11.40 -1.87
CA GLY A 79 8.34 11.80 -0.46
C GLY A 79 6.95 12.09 0.11
N PHE A 80 6.03 12.65 -0.68
CA PHE A 80 4.68 12.98 -0.21
C PHE A 80 3.76 11.76 -0.12
N TYR A 81 3.90 10.76 -0.98
CA TYR A 81 3.00 9.61 -0.96
C TYR A 81 3.58 8.39 -0.26
N ASN A 82 4.88 8.42 0.08
CA ASN A 82 5.66 7.34 0.69
C ASN A 82 5.12 5.95 0.34
N HIS A 83 5.10 5.64 -0.97
CA HIS A 83 4.38 4.48 -1.51
C HIS A 83 4.88 3.15 -0.92
N LYS A 84 6.10 3.15 -0.35
CA LYS A 84 6.66 2.03 0.40
C LYS A 84 5.87 1.77 1.69
N GLU A 85 5.52 2.79 2.46
CA GLU A 85 4.73 2.65 3.69
C GLU A 85 3.31 2.17 3.38
N LEU A 86 2.68 2.73 2.35
CA LEU A 86 1.38 2.25 1.87
C LEU A 86 1.43 0.77 1.46
N TRP A 87 2.49 0.35 0.77
CA TRP A 87 2.69 -1.05 0.41
C TRP A 87 2.92 -1.95 1.63
N THR A 88 3.74 -1.53 2.59
CA THR A 88 3.99 -2.28 3.83
C THR A 88 2.71 -2.44 4.64
N LYS A 89 1.93 -1.36 4.80
CA LYS A 89 0.60 -1.39 5.42
C LYS A 89 -0.31 -2.41 4.74
N ASP A 90 -0.43 -2.35 3.41
CA ASP A 90 -1.25 -3.29 2.65
C ASP A 90 -0.80 -4.76 2.81
N VAL A 91 0.52 -5.00 2.93
CA VAL A 91 1.07 -6.35 3.21
C VAL A 91 0.67 -6.84 4.60
N ILE A 92 0.75 -5.99 5.62
CA ILE A 92 0.37 -6.33 6.99
C ILE A 92 -1.13 -6.66 7.07
N THR A 93 -1.98 -5.80 6.51
CA THR A 93 -3.44 -6.02 6.49
C THR A 93 -3.80 -7.32 5.75
N LEU A 94 -3.19 -7.57 4.59
CA LEU A 94 -3.40 -8.80 3.83
C LEU A 94 -2.95 -10.05 4.61
N SER A 95 -1.83 -9.98 5.33
CA SER A 95 -1.35 -11.09 6.16
C SER A 95 -2.36 -11.46 7.24
N ARG A 96 -2.91 -10.44 7.93
CA ARG A 96 -3.93 -10.63 8.98
C ARG A 96 -5.25 -11.17 8.44
N LEU A 97 -5.72 -10.69 7.29
CA LEU A 97 -6.91 -11.23 6.63
C LEU A 97 -6.75 -12.70 6.26
N ARG A 98 -5.57 -13.08 5.73
CA ARG A 98 -5.27 -14.48 5.40
C ARG A 98 -5.14 -15.35 6.63
N GLU A 99 -4.64 -14.81 7.74
CA GLU A 99 -4.59 -15.51 9.02
C GLU A 99 -5.98 -15.78 9.57
N LEU A 100 -6.85 -14.76 9.59
CA LEU A 100 -8.25 -14.91 9.97
C LEU A 100 -8.97 -15.95 9.11
N LYS A 101 -8.73 -15.93 7.79
CA LYS A 101 -9.26 -16.94 6.87
C LYS A 101 -8.81 -18.36 7.24
N ARG A 102 -7.52 -18.57 7.46
CA ARG A 102 -6.98 -19.88 7.86
C ARG A 102 -7.55 -20.35 9.19
N GLU A 103 -7.72 -19.43 10.15
CA GLU A 103 -8.33 -19.73 11.45
C GLU A 103 -9.76 -20.27 11.23
N ILE A 104 -10.59 -19.52 10.50
CA ILE A 104 -11.97 -19.93 10.20
C ILE A 104 -12.03 -21.25 9.44
N GLU A 105 -11.19 -21.43 8.42
CA GLU A 105 -11.13 -22.67 7.63
C GLU A 105 -10.70 -23.87 8.47
N PHE A 106 -9.74 -23.70 9.37
CA PHE A 106 -9.28 -24.75 10.27
C PHE A 106 -10.39 -25.20 11.24
N PHE A 107 -11.07 -24.24 11.87
CA PHE A 107 -12.17 -24.55 12.79
C PHE A 107 -13.43 -25.06 12.08
N ALA A 108 -13.70 -24.61 10.86
CA ALA A 108 -14.78 -25.12 10.03
C ALA A 108 -14.51 -26.55 9.51
N ALA A 109 -13.25 -26.95 9.35
CA ALA A 109 -12.85 -28.29 8.92
C ALA A 109 -12.76 -29.31 10.06
N GLY A 110 -12.76 -28.86 11.32
CA GLY A 110 -12.72 -29.74 12.50
C GLY A 110 -14.04 -30.50 12.71
N GLU A 111 -13.94 -31.80 13.02
CA GLU A 111 -15.09 -32.62 13.42
C GLU A 111 -15.60 -32.21 14.80
N VAL A 112 -16.59 -31.33 14.86
CA VAL A 112 -17.51 -31.29 16.01
C VAL A 112 -18.92 -31.21 15.44
N SER A 113 -19.74 -32.17 15.82
CA SER A 113 -21.11 -32.47 15.37
C SER A 113 -22.12 -31.31 15.43
N GLU A 114 -21.68 -30.08 15.72
CA GLU A 114 -22.51 -28.88 15.87
C GLU A 114 -22.07 -27.68 15.01
N GLY A 115 -20.92 -27.76 14.33
CA GLY A 115 -20.33 -26.65 13.58
C GLY A 115 -19.93 -25.46 14.47
N LEU A 116 -19.49 -24.36 13.86
CA LEU A 116 -19.17 -23.13 14.58
C LEU A 116 -20.38 -22.58 15.36
N SER A 117 -20.16 -22.17 16.61
CA SER A 117 -21.15 -21.48 17.43
C SER A 117 -21.46 -20.08 16.88
N ILE A 118 -22.58 -19.49 17.32
CA ILE A 118 -22.95 -18.13 16.90
C ILE A 118 -21.98 -17.11 17.52
N GLU A 119 -21.53 -17.38 18.74
CA GLU A 119 -20.58 -16.58 19.50
C GLU A 119 -19.22 -16.53 18.78
N GLU A 120 -18.72 -17.66 18.26
CA GLU A 120 -17.49 -17.71 17.47
C GLU A 120 -17.64 -16.93 16.16
N LEU A 121 -18.78 -17.06 15.46
CA LEU A 121 -19.04 -16.29 14.23
C LEU A 121 -19.07 -14.79 14.48
N ILE A 122 -19.65 -14.35 15.60
CA ILE A 122 -19.63 -12.94 16.02
C ILE A 122 -18.19 -12.51 16.32
N SER A 123 -17.41 -13.31 17.03
CA SER A 123 -16.00 -13.01 17.32
C SER A 123 -15.17 -12.87 16.04
N TYR A 124 -15.36 -13.74 15.04
CA TYR A 124 -14.65 -13.60 13.77
C TYR A 124 -15.06 -12.37 12.97
N LYS A 125 -16.35 -12.00 13.00
CA LYS A 125 -16.84 -10.75 12.41
C LYS A 125 -16.17 -9.54 13.09
N GLU A 126 -16.08 -9.53 14.42
CA GLU A 126 -15.42 -8.45 15.17
C GLU A 126 -13.92 -8.37 14.84
N LYS A 127 -13.23 -9.52 14.73
CA LYS A 127 -11.83 -9.57 14.26
C LYS A 127 -11.67 -8.97 12.87
N LEU A 128 -12.55 -9.29 11.92
CA LEU A 128 -12.55 -8.71 10.57
C LEU A 128 -12.72 -7.18 10.62
N GLN A 129 -13.71 -6.71 11.39
CA GLN A 129 -13.96 -5.28 11.55
C GLN A 129 -12.75 -4.56 12.17
N ASN A 130 -12.11 -5.18 13.17
CA ASN A 130 -10.92 -4.62 13.79
C ASN A 130 -9.75 -4.52 12.80
N ILE A 131 -9.50 -5.55 11.98
CA ILE A 131 -8.47 -5.50 10.93
C ILE A 131 -8.73 -4.33 9.95
N CYS A 132 -9.99 -4.12 9.57
CA CYS A 132 -10.36 -3.02 8.68
C CYS A 132 -10.19 -1.65 9.34
N ASN A 133 -10.59 -1.51 10.61
CA ASN A 133 -10.43 -0.28 11.37
C ASN A 133 -8.95 0.07 11.58
N GLU A 134 -8.11 -0.92 11.89
CA GLU A 134 -6.67 -0.73 12.00
C GLU A 134 -6.04 -0.27 10.68
N ASP A 135 -6.52 -0.73 9.52
CA ASP A 135 -6.07 -0.24 8.21
C ASP A 135 -6.36 1.27 8.03
N VAL A 136 -7.56 1.69 8.42
CA VAL A 136 -8.00 3.09 8.33
C VAL A 136 -7.20 3.97 9.29
N ILE A 137 -7.04 3.54 10.54
CA ILE A 137 -6.24 4.27 11.55
C ILE A 137 -4.80 4.40 11.07
N THR A 138 -4.19 3.29 10.64
CA THR A 138 -2.81 3.30 10.14
C THR A 138 -2.66 4.25 8.96
N TRP A 139 -3.61 4.25 8.02
CA TRP A 139 -3.60 5.19 6.91
C TRP A 139 -3.75 6.65 7.33
N SER A 140 -4.60 6.95 8.34
CA SER A 140 -4.74 8.30 8.88
C SER A 140 -3.44 8.78 9.51
N ASN A 141 -2.81 7.94 10.33
CA ASN A 141 -1.55 8.25 11.02
C ASN A 141 -0.43 8.50 10.00
N LEU A 142 -0.32 7.66 8.96
CA LEU A 142 0.66 7.88 7.89
C LEU A 142 0.49 9.26 7.22
N LYS A 143 -0.74 9.75 7.07
CA LYS A 143 -0.99 11.10 6.53
C LYS A 143 -0.63 12.21 7.51
N GLU A 144 -0.90 12.03 8.79
CA GLU A 144 -0.58 13.01 9.84
C GLU A 144 0.93 13.15 10.05
N GLU A 145 1.68 12.04 10.04
CA GLU A 145 3.15 12.02 10.08
C GLU A 145 3.75 12.73 8.86
N GLN A 146 3.17 12.54 7.68
CA GLN A 146 3.61 13.23 6.46
C GLN A 146 3.27 14.74 6.47
N GLY A 147 2.19 15.14 7.15
CA GLY A 147 1.83 16.55 7.35
C GLY A 147 2.71 17.27 8.37
N SER A 148 3.05 16.60 9.47
CA SER A 148 3.86 17.15 10.57
C SER A 148 5.35 17.25 10.26
N THR A 149 5.90 16.32 9.47
CA THR A 149 7.31 16.39 9.02
C THR A 149 7.64 17.66 8.21
N LYS A 150 6.63 18.30 7.60
CA LYS A 150 6.79 19.57 6.88
C LYS A 150 6.85 20.81 7.77
N VAL A 151 6.33 20.74 8.99
CA VAL A 151 6.34 21.88 9.93
C VAL A 151 7.72 22.06 10.58
N ASN A 152 8.48 20.97 10.72
CA ASN A 152 9.74 20.96 11.47
C ASN A 152 11.01 21.03 10.60
N SER A 153 10.87 21.24 9.29
CA SER A 153 11.99 21.35 8.32
C SER A 153 12.04 22.72 7.63
N GLY A 154 11.32 23.71 8.19
CA GLY A 154 11.22 25.08 7.71
C GLY A 154 11.74 26.13 8.70
N ASP A 155 12.69 25.78 9.58
CA ASP A 155 13.44 26.69 10.44
C ASP A 155 14.96 26.57 10.17
#